data_AF-A0A7L2NLY4-F1
#
_entry.id   AF-A0A7L2NLY4-F1
#
_cell.length_a   1.000
_cell.length_b   1.000
_cell.length_c   1.000
_cell.angle_alpha   90.00
_cell.angle_beta   90.00
_cell.angle_gamma   90.00
#
_symmetry.space_group_name_H-M   'P 1'
#
loop_
_entity.id
_entity.type
_entity.pdbx_description
1 polymer ?
#
loop_
_entity_poly.entity_id
_entity_poly.type
_entity_poly.pdbx_seq_one_letter_code
_entity_poly.pdbx_strand_id
1 'polypeptide(L)'
;MSVHSARVAALLAWVNSTKVCPDPLNDLSQLQDCSVFIRIIHKIHGSKEGESVLEQPLPERISFIHGFLQKHCRHKLAVENLVSAQKLLDGEQLALAKVAMLLLYHTSMSSKNPGDWNEFDYKTQVELASIVKFVLDNEECLNENLEPFLQGKAEPSLPSVSSSSFEEHSPLFSLPHKREVRFLELQRIASFPSTSLPSTPSSPMGDIMQTPQFQLRRLKEQLAFERENREELEVEVAESQKLVMEKDAQITMMQQQMDRMAKLNEKQAEDQLEPKEMEELREKNE
;
A
#
# COMPACT_ATOMS: atom_id res chain seq x y z
N MET A 1 -4.64 -28.49 8.18
CA MET A 1 -5.84 -28.61 7.31
C MET A 1 -5.46 -28.14 5.91
N SER A 2 -5.95 -28.79 4.85
CA SER A 2 -5.51 -28.48 3.47
C SER A 2 -6.25 -27.28 2.89
N VAL A 3 -5.53 -26.43 2.16
CA VAL A 3 -6.10 -25.31 1.40
C VAL A 3 -6.80 -25.85 0.14
N HIS A 4 -7.88 -25.21 -0.30
CA HIS A 4 -8.61 -25.59 -1.51
C HIS A 4 -7.72 -25.46 -2.76
N SER A 5 -7.54 -26.57 -3.48
CA SER A 5 -6.55 -26.68 -4.57
C SER A 5 -6.75 -25.65 -5.69
N ALA A 6 -7.99 -25.33 -6.06
CA ALA A 6 -8.27 -24.33 -7.09
C ALA A 6 -7.84 -22.91 -6.68
N ARG A 7 -7.99 -22.58 -5.39
CA ARG A 7 -7.55 -21.27 -4.86
C ARG A 7 -6.05 -21.18 -4.80
N VAL A 8 -5.38 -22.28 -4.39
CA VAL A 8 -3.92 -22.36 -4.40
C VAL A 8 -3.39 -22.16 -5.82
N ALA A 9 -3.94 -22.87 -6.80
CA ALA A 9 -3.54 -22.75 -8.20
C ALA A 9 -3.74 -21.33 -8.73
N ALA A 10 -4.87 -20.70 -8.42
CA ALA A 10 -5.14 -19.33 -8.82
C ALA A 10 -4.18 -18.31 -8.17
N LEU A 11 -3.92 -18.46 -6.86
CA LEU A 11 -2.95 -17.60 -6.15
C LEU A 11 -1.54 -17.76 -6.72
N LEU A 12 -1.08 -18.98 -7.00
CA LEU A 12 0.22 -19.22 -7.62
C LEU A 12 0.30 -18.65 -9.04
N ALA A 13 -0.76 -18.81 -9.85
CA ALA A 13 -0.84 -18.20 -11.16
C ALA A 13 -0.70 -16.66 -11.08
N TRP A 14 -1.39 -16.04 -10.11
CA TRP A 14 -1.25 -14.61 -9.85
C TRP A 14 0.16 -14.23 -9.39
N VAL A 15 0.75 -14.95 -8.43
CA VAL A 15 2.12 -14.67 -7.97
C VAL A 15 3.10 -14.71 -9.15
N ASN A 16 3.00 -15.73 -10.01
CA ASN A 16 3.85 -15.86 -11.19
C ASN A 16 3.66 -14.70 -12.18
N SER A 17 2.44 -14.18 -12.36
CA SER A 17 2.19 -13.05 -13.26
C SER A 17 2.80 -11.73 -12.74
N THR A 18 3.12 -11.64 -11.45
CA THR A 18 3.78 -10.45 -10.91
C THR A 18 5.22 -10.27 -11.43
N LYS A 19 5.82 -11.31 -12.03
CA LYS A 19 7.19 -11.31 -12.61
C LYS A 19 8.27 -10.85 -11.62
N VAL A 20 8.04 -11.03 -10.31
CA VAL A 20 9.03 -10.70 -9.27
C VAL A 20 10.05 -11.81 -9.05
N CYS A 21 9.72 -13.03 -9.45
CA CYS A 21 10.57 -14.22 -9.41
C CYS A 21 10.91 -14.62 -10.85
N PRO A 22 12.19 -14.92 -11.18
CA PRO A 22 12.58 -15.36 -12.52
C PRO A 22 12.02 -16.75 -12.85
N ASP A 23 11.95 -17.63 -11.85
CA ASP A 23 11.47 -19.01 -12.00
C ASP A 23 9.99 -19.13 -11.60
N PRO A 24 9.14 -19.78 -12.42
CA PRO A 24 7.75 -20.03 -12.06
C PRO A 24 7.62 -20.91 -10.82
N LEU A 25 6.76 -20.49 -9.89
CA LEU A 25 6.42 -21.24 -8.69
C LEU A 25 5.31 -22.25 -8.98
N ASN A 26 5.48 -23.47 -8.48
CA ASN A 26 4.54 -24.58 -8.63
C ASN A 26 3.88 -24.99 -7.31
N ASP A 27 4.46 -24.60 -6.16
CA ASP A 27 3.94 -24.91 -4.84
C ASP A 27 4.06 -23.72 -3.87
N LEU A 28 3.13 -23.60 -2.92
CA LEU A 28 3.13 -22.53 -1.92
C LEU A 28 4.36 -22.59 -1.01
N SER A 29 4.92 -23.76 -0.73
CA SER A 29 6.13 -23.91 0.09
C SER A 29 7.32 -23.10 -0.45
N GLN A 30 7.36 -22.83 -1.75
CA GLN A 30 8.39 -21.98 -2.36
C GLN A 30 8.29 -20.50 -1.95
N LEU A 31 7.19 -20.09 -1.30
CA LEU A 31 6.99 -18.75 -0.75
C LEU A 31 7.41 -18.64 0.73
N GLN A 32 7.84 -19.75 1.35
CA GLN A 32 8.17 -19.79 2.78
C GLN A 32 9.31 -18.84 3.15
N ASP A 33 10.25 -18.60 2.25
CA ASP A 33 11.37 -17.68 2.47
C ASP A 33 10.93 -16.21 2.53
N CYS A 34 9.67 -15.90 2.25
CA CYS A 34 9.07 -14.57 2.26
C CYS A 34 9.68 -13.58 1.25
N SER A 35 10.66 -13.98 0.44
CA SER A 35 11.37 -13.07 -0.46
C SER A 35 10.47 -12.57 -1.59
N VAL A 36 9.66 -13.48 -2.15
CA VAL A 36 8.67 -13.16 -3.19
C VAL A 36 7.62 -12.20 -2.67
N PHE A 37 7.11 -12.40 -1.45
CA PHE A 37 6.13 -11.51 -0.82
C PHE A 37 6.70 -10.10 -0.62
N ILE A 38 7.94 -9.97 -0.15
CA ILE A 38 8.61 -8.67 0.03
C ILE A 38 8.75 -7.96 -1.32
N ARG A 39 9.15 -8.67 -2.38
CA ARG A 39 9.25 -8.08 -3.73
C ARG A 39 7.89 -7.63 -4.28
N ILE A 40 6.81 -8.37 -4.00
CA ILE A 40 5.44 -7.94 -4.35
C ILE A 40 5.08 -6.66 -3.59
N ILE A 41 5.37 -6.60 -2.28
CA ILE A 41 5.15 -5.41 -1.44
C ILE A 41 5.88 -4.19 -2.02
N HIS A 42 7.14 -4.32 -2.45
CA HIS A 42 7.84 -3.23 -3.13
C HIS A 42 7.14 -2.80 -4.40
N LYS A 43 6.64 -3.75 -5.19
CA LYS A 43 5.93 -3.43 -6.42
C LYS A 43 4.65 -2.63 -6.16
N ILE A 44 3.97 -2.88 -5.04
CA ILE A 44 2.76 -2.16 -4.62
C ILE A 44 3.08 -0.71 -4.23
N HIS A 45 4.11 -0.48 -3.40
CA HIS A 45 4.39 0.85 -2.83
C HIS A 45 5.51 1.64 -3.52
N GLY A 46 6.43 0.99 -4.22
CA GLY A 46 7.63 1.61 -4.77
C GLY A 46 8.63 2.09 -3.70
N SER A 47 8.49 1.60 -2.46
CA SER A 47 9.41 1.91 -1.36
C SER A 47 10.72 1.12 -1.50
N LYS A 48 11.83 1.75 -1.10
CA LYS A 48 13.18 1.15 -1.04
C LYS A 48 13.40 0.32 0.23
N GLU A 49 12.47 0.38 1.20
CA GLU A 49 12.67 -0.16 2.55
C GLU A 49 12.99 -1.66 2.55
N GLY A 50 12.27 -2.47 1.78
CA GLY A 50 12.50 -3.92 1.89
C GLY A 50 13.62 -4.46 1.00
N GLU A 51 14.34 -3.65 0.20
CA GLU A 51 15.60 -4.12 -0.41
C GLU A 51 16.60 -4.47 0.71
N SER A 52 16.63 -3.65 1.76
CA SER A 52 17.42 -3.92 2.97
C SER A 52 16.91 -5.13 3.78
N VAL A 53 15.61 -5.43 3.70
CA VAL A 53 14.96 -6.52 4.44
C VAL A 53 15.17 -7.88 3.79
N LEU A 54 15.38 -7.93 2.46
CA LEU A 54 15.63 -9.19 1.74
C LEU A 54 16.88 -9.93 2.23
N GLU A 55 17.90 -9.18 2.67
CA GLU A 55 19.16 -9.71 3.23
C GLU A 55 19.03 -10.12 4.70
N GLN A 56 17.90 -9.82 5.36
CA GLN A 56 17.69 -10.15 6.77
C GLN A 56 17.23 -11.62 6.95
N PRO A 57 17.43 -12.19 8.16
CA PRO A 57 16.95 -13.53 8.45
C PRO A 57 15.41 -13.65 8.34
N LEU A 58 14.93 -14.89 8.28
CA LEU A 58 13.51 -15.17 8.03
C LEU A 58 12.55 -14.52 9.06
N PRO A 59 12.83 -14.51 10.37
CA PRO A 59 11.97 -13.84 11.35
C PRO A 59 11.75 -12.35 11.05
N GLU A 60 12.80 -11.62 10.70
CA GLU A 60 12.73 -10.20 10.37
C GLU A 60 11.95 -9.95 9.08
N ARG A 61 12.14 -10.82 8.08
CA ARG A 61 11.34 -10.80 6.84
C ARG A 61 9.85 -11.03 7.12
N ILE A 62 9.52 -11.95 8.02
CA ILE A 62 8.14 -12.18 8.47
C ILE A 62 7.60 -10.96 9.23
N SER A 63 8.39 -10.39 10.14
CA SER A 63 8.02 -9.16 10.87
C SER A 63 7.71 -8.00 9.93
N PHE A 64 8.48 -7.85 8.85
CA PHE A 64 8.20 -6.85 7.82
C PHE A 64 6.86 -7.08 7.12
N ILE A 65 6.57 -8.32 6.71
CA ILE A 65 5.27 -8.66 6.10
C ILE A 65 4.11 -8.37 7.07
N HIS A 66 4.28 -8.74 8.34
CA HIS A 66 3.29 -8.43 9.37
C HIS A 66 3.09 -6.93 9.55
N GLY A 67 4.17 -6.15 9.62
CA GLY A 67 4.12 -4.69 9.73
C GLY A 67 3.38 -4.06 8.54
N PHE A 68 3.65 -4.53 7.33
CA PHE A 68 2.90 -4.13 6.14
C PHE A 68 1.41 -4.46 6.27
N LEU A 69 1.06 -5.71 6.56
CA LEU A 69 -0.34 -6.12 6.66
C LEU A 69 -1.06 -5.36 7.79
N GLN A 70 -0.38 -5.07 8.90
CA GLN A 70 -0.91 -4.30 10.01
C GLN A 70 -1.17 -2.84 9.66
N LYS A 71 -0.26 -2.24 8.90
CA LYS A 71 -0.37 -0.85 8.42
C LYS A 71 -1.54 -0.69 7.45
N HIS A 72 -1.74 -1.66 6.56
CA HIS A 72 -2.71 -1.55 5.46
C HIS A 72 -4.07 -2.21 5.73
N CYS A 73 -4.16 -3.12 6.72
CA CYS A 73 -5.44 -3.61 7.22
C CYS A 73 -6.07 -2.59 8.19
N ARG A 74 -7.32 -2.17 7.90
CA ARG A 74 -7.97 -1.10 8.67
C ARG A 74 -8.28 -1.44 10.13
N HIS A 75 -8.37 -2.74 10.46
CA HIS A 75 -8.71 -3.19 11.81
C HIS A 75 -7.45 -3.64 12.55
N LYS A 76 -6.80 -2.70 13.25
CA LYS A 76 -5.58 -2.93 14.05
C LYS A 76 -5.70 -4.09 15.06
N LEU A 77 -6.91 -4.39 15.53
CA LEU A 77 -7.20 -5.47 16.49
C LEU A 77 -7.28 -6.88 15.85
N ALA A 78 -7.49 -6.98 14.54
CA ALA A 78 -7.66 -8.27 13.85
C ALA A 78 -6.34 -8.88 13.34
N VAL A 79 -5.26 -8.08 13.28
CA VAL A 79 -4.02 -8.44 12.58
C VAL A 79 -3.15 -9.41 13.36
N GLU A 80 -3.10 -9.31 14.70
CA GLU A 80 -2.42 -10.31 15.54
C GLU A 80 -2.99 -11.73 15.35
N ASN A 81 -4.23 -11.83 14.83
CA ASN A 81 -4.92 -13.10 14.59
C ASN A 81 -4.98 -13.53 13.12
N LEU A 82 -4.59 -12.67 12.17
CA LEU A 82 -4.87 -12.95 10.75
C LEU A 82 -3.90 -13.97 10.16
N VAL A 83 -2.61 -13.71 10.33
CA VAL A 83 -1.51 -14.59 9.95
C VAL A 83 -0.64 -14.78 11.19
N SER A 84 -0.24 -16.01 11.51
CA SER A 84 0.63 -16.27 12.65
C SER A 84 2.08 -16.34 12.17
N ALA A 85 2.97 -15.57 12.80
CA ALA A 85 4.40 -15.60 12.50
C ALA A 85 4.98 -17.01 12.67
N GLN A 86 4.55 -17.75 13.71
CA GLN A 86 4.98 -19.13 13.93
C GLN A 86 4.54 -20.05 12.79
N LYS A 87 3.29 -19.94 12.33
CA LYS A 87 2.77 -20.75 11.21
C LYS A 87 3.49 -20.44 9.89
N LEU A 88 3.94 -19.20 9.70
CA LEU A 88 4.77 -18.82 8.54
C LEU A 88 6.19 -19.41 8.64
N LEU A 89 6.81 -19.35 9.82
CA LEU A 89 8.10 -20.01 10.08
C LEU A 89 8.02 -21.50 9.80
N ASP A 90 6.95 -22.15 10.27
CA ASP A 90 6.69 -23.58 10.06
C ASP A 90 6.34 -23.93 8.60
N GLY A 91 6.17 -22.94 7.72
CA GLY A 91 5.84 -23.14 6.31
C GLY A 91 4.42 -23.65 6.08
N GLU A 92 3.48 -23.36 6.99
CA GLU A 92 2.10 -23.81 6.86
C GLU A 92 1.47 -23.19 5.59
N GLN A 93 1.06 -24.05 4.64
CA GLN A 93 0.47 -23.61 3.38
C GLN A 93 -0.72 -22.66 3.56
N LEU A 94 -1.52 -22.85 4.62
CA LEU A 94 -2.63 -21.96 4.94
C LEU A 94 -2.14 -20.55 5.27
N ALA A 95 -1.09 -20.40 6.06
CA ALA A 95 -0.52 -19.10 6.39
C ALA A 95 0.04 -18.40 5.15
N LEU A 96 0.76 -19.14 4.29
CA LEU A 96 1.29 -18.63 3.03
C LEU A 96 0.16 -18.20 2.06
N ALA A 97 -0.90 -18.99 1.96
CA ALA A 97 -2.07 -18.66 1.15
C ALA A 97 -2.79 -17.40 1.65
N LYS A 98 -2.91 -17.21 2.97
CA LYS A 98 -3.47 -15.98 3.55
C LYS A 98 -2.67 -14.75 3.15
N VAL A 99 -1.34 -14.80 3.27
CA VAL A 99 -0.47 -13.68 2.86
C VAL A 99 -0.63 -13.40 1.36
N ALA A 100 -0.58 -14.44 0.51
CA ALA A 100 -0.77 -14.28 -0.94
C ALA A 100 -2.12 -13.64 -1.29
N MET A 101 -3.20 -14.07 -0.64
CA MET A 101 -4.55 -13.53 -0.83
C MET A 101 -4.66 -12.06 -0.43
N LEU A 102 -4.07 -11.67 0.69
CA LEU A 102 -4.06 -10.27 1.14
C LEU A 102 -3.23 -9.39 0.21
N LEU A 103 -2.07 -9.87 -0.24
CA LEU A 103 -1.24 -9.14 -1.20
C LEU A 103 -1.92 -9.02 -2.57
N LEU A 104 -2.67 -10.03 -3.01
CA LEU A 104 -3.52 -9.96 -4.20
C LEU A 104 -4.54 -8.83 -4.07
N TYR A 105 -5.25 -8.76 -2.94
CA TYR A 105 -6.22 -7.69 -2.67
C TYR A 105 -5.55 -6.31 -2.70
N HIS A 106 -4.46 -6.09 -1.98
CA HIS A 106 -3.77 -4.80 -1.98
C HIS A 106 -3.17 -4.44 -3.34
N THR A 107 -2.69 -5.42 -4.11
CA THR A 107 -2.27 -5.19 -5.50
C THR A 107 -3.44 -4.72 -6.36
N SER A 108 -4.63 -5.30 -6.19
CA SER A 108 -5.84 -4.89 -6.92
C SER A 108 -6.30 -3.47 -6.57
N MET A 109 -6.04 -3.02 -5.33
CA MET A 109 -6.33 -1.67 -4.87
C MET A 109 -5.25 -0.64 -5.25
N SER A 110 -4.03 -1.08 -5.57
CA SER A 110 -2.94 -0.16 -5.96
C SER A 110 -3.24 0.59 -7.27
N SER A 111 -2.78 1.84 -7.38
CA SER A 111 -2.80 2.63 -8.61
C SER A 111 -1.67 2.26 -9.58
N LYS A 112 -0.57 1.70 -9.07
CA LYS A 112 0.70 1.57 -9.80
C LYS A 112 0.75 0.36 -10.74
N ASN A 113 -0.15 -0.62 -10.58
CA ASN A 113 -0.17 -1.80 -11.44
C ASN A 113 -1.54 -2.50 -11.44
N PRO A 114 -2.54 -2.00 -12.20
CA PRO A 114 -3.72 -2.80 -12.49
C PRO A 114 -3.24 -3.93 -13.40
N GLY A 115 -2.88 -5.09 -12.83
CA GLY A 115 -2.37 -6.23 -13.60
C GLY A 115 -3.28 -6.52 -14.80
N ASP A 116 -2.72 -7.00 -15.90
CA ASP A 116 -3.53 -7.40 -17.06
C ASP A 116 -4.24 -8.72 -16.74
N TRP A 117 -5.38 -8.62 -16.06
CA TRP A 117 -6.15 -9.78 -15.62
C TRP A 117 -6.67 -10.64 -16.79
N ASN A 118 -6.59 -10.14 -18.03
CA ASN A 118 -6.94 -10.89 -19.22
C ASN A 118 -5.89 -11.94 -19.60
N GLU A 119 -4.67 -11.88 -19.04
CA GLU A 119 -3.64 -12.91 -19.24
C GLU A 119 -4.02 -14.26 -18.60
N PHE A 120 -4.91 -14.24 -17.60
CA PHE A 120 -5.36 -15.45 -16.93
C PHE A 120 -6.48 -16.16 -17.71
N ASP A 121 -6.52 -17.49 -17.62
CA ASP A 121 -7.65 -18.26 -18.11
C ASP A 121 -8.91 -17.96 -17.29
N TYR A 122 -10.08 -18.17 -17.89
CA TYR A 122 -11.37 -17.82 -17.28
C TYR A 122 -11.55 -18.46 -15.89
N LYS A 123 -11.12 -19.72 -15.71
CA LYS A 123 -11.25 -20.41 -14.42
C LYS A 123 -10.40 -19.76 -13.34
N THR A 124 -9.15 -19.40 -13.63
CA THR A 124 -8.30 -18.63 -12.70
C THR A 124 -8.91 -17.27 -12.41
N GLN A 125 -9.44 -16.57 -13.42
CA GLN A 125 -10.12 -15.29 -13.20
C GLN A 125 -11.30 -15.42 -12.25
N VAL A 126 -12.14 -16.47 -12.37
CA VAL A 126 -13.27 -16.73 -11.44
C VAL A 126 -12.78 -16.92 -10.01
N GLU A 127 -11.73 -17.71 -9.80
CA GLU A 127 -11.17 -17.95 -8.47
C GLU A 127 -10.57 -16.66 -7.88
N LEU A 128 -9.75 -15.93 -8.64
CA LEU A 128 -9.18 -14.65 -8.20
C LEU A 128 -10.26 -13.61 -7.91
N ALA A 129 -11.29 -13.55 -8.76
CA ALA A 129 -12.47 -12.72 -8.56
C ALA A 129 -13.16 -13.06 -7.24
N SER A 130 -13.41 -14.35 -6.98
CA SER A 130 -14.01 -14.80 -5.72
C SER A 130 -13.18 -14.41 -4.50
N ILE A 131 -11.85 -14.47 -4.60
CA ILE A 131 -10.91 -14.11 -3.54
C ILE A 131 -10.97 -12.61 -3.26
N VAL A 132 -10.84 -11.78 -4.29
CA VAL A 132 -10.88 -10.31 -4.15
C VAL A 132 -12.23 -9.85 -3.60
N LYS A 133 -13.33 -10.41 -4.12
CA LYS A 133 -14.67 -10.13 -3.64
C LYS A 133 -14.85 -10.54 -2.18
N PHE A 134 -14.36 -11.72 -1.80
CA PHE A 134 -14.44 -12.16 -0.41
C PHE A 134 -13.75 -11.18 0.54
N VAL A 135 -12.54 -10.72 0.21
CA VAL A 135 -11.82 -9.73 1.05
C VAL A 135 -12.58 -8.41 1.10
N LEU A 136 -13.13 -7.97 -0.04
CA LEU A 136 -13.92 -6.74 -0.12
C LEU A 136 -15.19 -6.80 0.74
N ASP A 137 -15.87 -7.95 0.79
CA ASP A 137 -17.13 -8.14 1.50
C ASP A 137 -16.95 -8.41 3.00
N ASN A 138 -15.79 -8.94 3.41
CA ASN A 138 -15.51 -9.38 4.79
C ASN A 138 -14.41 -8.56 5.49
N GLU A 139 -14.14 -7.34 5.03
CA GLU A 139 -13.01 -6.55 5.52
C GLU A 139 -13.03 -6.33 7.05
N GLU A 140 -14.23 -6.22 7.64
CA GLU A 140 -14.43 -5.98 9.07
C GLU A 140 -14.26 -7.23 9.95
N CYS A 141 -14.41 -8.43 9.38
CA CYS A 141 -14.39 -9.72 10.10
C CYS A 141 -13.53 -10.79 9.40
N LEU A 142 -12.46 -10.34 8.73
CA LEU A 142 -11.66 -11.21 7.87
C LEU A 142 -11.05 -12.41 8.63
N ASN A 143 -10.65 -12.21 9.89
CA ASN A 143 -10.02 -13.23 10.73
C ASN A 143 -10.88 -14.50 10.91
N GLU A 144 -12.19 -14.35 11.12
CA GLU A 144 -13.11 -15.46 11.40
C GLU A 144 -13.45 -16.26 10.13
N ASN A 145 -13.56 -15.57 8.99
CA ASN A 145 -14.07 -16.15 7.76
C ASN A 145 -12.97 -16.60 6.78
N LEU A 146 -11.74 -16.13 6.93
CA LEU A 146 -10.65 -16.36 5.97
C LEU A 146 -10.21 -17.84 5.92
N GLU A 147 -10.09 -18.50 7.06
CA GLU A 147 -9.69 -19.92 7.09
C GLU A 147 -10.77 -20.85 6.50
N PRO A 148 -12.06 -20.75 6.90
CA PRO A 148 -13.13 -21.51 6.26
C PRO A 148 -13.22 -21.25 4.76
N PHE A 149 -13.04 -19.99 4.34
CA PHE A 149 -13.01 -19.63 2.93
C PHE A 149 -11.86 -20.36 2.23
N LEU A 150 -10.61 -20.18 2.64
CA LEU A 150 -9.45 -20.80 1.97
C LEU A 150 -9.51 -22.34 1.95
N GLN A 151 -10.11 -22.97 2.95
CA GLN A 151 -10.30 -24.43 3.01
C GLN A 151 -11.44 -24.94 2.11
N GLY A 152 -12.27 -24.06 1.55
CA GLY A 152 -13.44 -24.47 0.74
C GLY A 152 -14.62 -24.93 1.58
N LYS A 153 -14.65 -24.59 2.87
CA LYS A 153 -15.74 -24.94 3.80
C LYS A 153 -16.82 -23.85 3.89
N ALA A 154 -16.55 -22.66 3.38
CA ALA A 154 -17.55 -21.61 3.24
C ALA A 154 -18.31 -21.80 1.91
N GLU A 155 -19.50 -22.39 1.99
CA GLU A 155 -20.58 -22.05 1.06
C GLU A 155 -20.99 -20.59 1.33
N PRO A 156 -21.38 -19.78 0.33
CA PRO A 156 -21.72 -18.39 0.56
C PRO A 156 -23.09 -18.31 1.24
N SER A 157 -23.10 -18.33 2.57
CA SER A 157 -24.23 -17.84 3.36
C SER A 157 -24.29 -16.33 3.21
N LEU A 158 -25.25 -15.87 2.39
CA LEU A 158 -25.74 -14.50 2.39
C LEU A 158 -26.12 -14.11 3.84
N PRO A 159 -25.52 -13.07 4.45
CA PRO A 159 -26.09 -12.54 5.67
C PRO A 159 -27.37 -11.79 5.29
N SER A 160 -28.51 -12.40 5.61
CA SER A 160 -29.80 -11.70 5.66
C SER A 160 -29.70 -10.69 6.80
N VAL A 161 -29.39 -9.44 6.46
CA VAL A 161 -29.37 -8.33 7.41
C VAL A 161 -30.81 -8.07 7.84
N SER A 162 -31.19 -8.67 8.96
CA SER A 162 -32.40 -8.31 9.69
C SER A 162 -32.15 -6.97 10.38
N SER A 163 -32.51 -5.88 9.71
CA SER A 163 -32.52 -4.56 10.32
C SER A 163 -33.58 -4.52 11.42
N SER A 164 -33.14 -4.58 12.66
CA SER A 164 -33.93 -4.19 13.84
C SER A 164 -33.99 -2.65 13.86
N SER A 165 -35.14 -2.10 13.47
CA SER A 165 -35.53 -0.74 13.82
C SER A 165 -36.96 -0.78 14.36
N PHE A 166 -37.01 -0.62 15.68
CA PHE A 166 -38.14 -0.20 16.51
C PHE A 166 -39.04 0.84 15.82
N GLU A 167 -40.35 0.58 15.78
CA GLU A 167 -41.40 1.60 15.78
C GLU A 167 -42.65 0.99 16.45
N GLU A 168 -43.27 1.79 17.32
CA GLU A 168 -44.33 1.45 18.26
C GLU A 168 -45.71 1.72 17.60
N HIS A 169 -46.70 0.81 17.84
CA HIS A 169 -48.16 1.00 17.73
C HIS A 169 -48.88 0.99 16.33
N SER A 170 -49.32 -0.21 15.90
CA SER A 170 -50.69 -0.71 15.53
C SER A 170 -51.79 0.17 14.82
N PRO A 171 -52.85 -0.40 14.17
CA PRO A 171 -53.26 -1.83 14.02
C PRO A 171 -53.75 -2.32 12.61
N LEU A 172 -53.70 -3.65 12.45
CA LEU A 172 -54.62 -4.59 11.76
C LEU A 172 -55.42 -4.12 10.52
N PHE A 173 -55.00 -4.55 9.32
CA PHE A 173 -55.94 -5.03 8.28
C PHE A 173 -55.31 -6.15 7.42
N SER A 174 -56.15 -7.13 7.14
CA SER A 174 -55.91 -8.43 6.51
C SER A 174 -55.49 -8.35 5.02
N LEU A 175 -54.63 -9.28 4.60
CA LEU A 175 -54.23 -9.62 3.21
C LEU A 175 -55.39 -9.57 2.18
N PRO A 176 -55.17 -9.29 0.87
CA PRO A 176 -54.58 -10.30 -0.02
C PRO A 176 -53.71 -9.80 -1.20
N HIS A 177 -52.77 -10.68 -1.59
CA HIS A 177 -52.14 -10.84 -2.93
C HIS A 177 -50.92 -9.99 -3.29
N LYS A 178 -49.83 -10.74 -3.55
CA LYS A 178 -48.55 -10.35 -4.12
C LYS A 178 -48.74 -9.49 -5.38
N ARG A 179 -48.42 -8.20 -5.30
CA ARG A 179 -47.85 -7.45 -6.43
C ARG A 179 -46.33 -7.47 -6.26
N GLU A 180 -45.65 -8.49 -6.78
CA GLU A 180 -45.28 -8.41 -8.19
C GLU A 180 -44.60 -7.11 -8.69
N VAL A 181 -43.89 -6.32 -7.88
CA VAL A 181 -43.22 -5.12 -8.42
C VAL A 181 -42.05 -5.59 -9.28
N ARG A 182 -42.30 -5.78 -10.59
CA ARG A 182 -41.25 -5.90 -11.58
C ARG A 182 -40.54 -4.56 -11.66
N PHE A 183 -39.36 -4.48 -11.05
CA PHE A 183 -38.46 -3.38 -11.31
C PHE A 183 -38.14 -3.39 -12.81
N LEU A 184 -38.37 -2.25 -13.47
CA LEU A 184 -37.88 -2.04 -14.83
C LEU A 184 -36.35 -2.13 -14.78
N GLU A 185 -35.78 -2.95 -15.65
CA GLU A 185 -34.33 -3.06 -15.81
C GLU A 185 -33.76 -1.65 -16.09
N LEU A 186 -33.01 -1.10 -15.14
CA LEU A 186 -32.41 0.22 -15.27
C LEU A 186 -31.35 0.15 -16.36
N GLN A 187 -31.72 0.62 -17.55
CA GLN A 187 -30.81 0.81 -18.66
C GLN A 187 -29.71 1.78 -18.21
N ARG A 188 -28.45 1.39 -18.40
CA ARG A 188 -27.24 2.07 -17.94
C ARG A 188 -27.15 3.49 -18.56
N ILE A 189 -27.57 4.54 -17.84
CA ILE A 189 -27.61 5.94 -18.34
C ILE A 189 -26.25 6.67 -18.20
N ALA A 190 -25.15 5.95 -18.03
CA ALA A 190 -23.81 6.53 -18.01
C ALA A 190 -22.92 5.77 -18.99
N SER A 191 -23.20 5.96 -20.28
CA SER A 191 -22.34 5.50 -21.37
C SER A 191 -21.58 6.70 -21.93
N PHE A 192 -20.27 6.73 -21.69
CA PHE A 192 -19.33 7.28 -22.67
C PHE A 192 -19.48 6.46 -23.97
N PRO A 193 -19.21 7.04 -25.16
CA PRO A 193 -19.60 6.41 -26.42
C PRO A 193 -18.76 5.17 -26.69
N SER A 194 -19.25 4.00 -26.29
CA SER A 194 -18.72 2.72 -26.75
C SER A 194 -19.45 2.35 -28.05
N THR A 195 -18.75 2.52 -29.16
CA THR A 195 -19.04 1.87 -30.42
C THR A 195 -19.41 0.41 -30.18
N SER A 196 -20.52 0.00 -30.79
CA SER A 196 -21.00 -1.38 -30.87
C SER A 196 -19.90 -2.28 -31.43
N LEU A 197 -19.20 -2.98 -30.55
CA LEU A 197 -18.33 -4.11 -30.89
C LEU A 197 -18.93 -5.37 -30.28
N PRO A 198 -18.72 -6.55 -30.90
CA PRO A 198 -19.22 -7.81 -30.38
C PRO A 198 -18.77 -7.96 -28.94
N SER A 199 -19.71 -8.26 -28.05
CA SER A 199 -19.50 -8.40 -26.62
C SER A 199 -18.41 -9.45 -26.37
N THR A 200 -17.17 -9.00 -26.15
CA THR A 200 -16.14 -9.81 -25.52
C THR A 200 -16.74 -10.39 -24.24
N PRO A 201 -16.62 -11.70 -23.96
CA PRO A 201 -17.13 -12.27 -22.72
C PRO A 201 -16.58 -11.45 -21.55
N SER A 202 -17.45 -11.05 -20.62
CA SER A 202 -17.01 -10.22 -19.50
C SER A 202 -15.98 -10.99 -18.67
N SER A 203 -14.88 -10.32 -18.33
CA SER A 203 -13.86 -10.87 -17.43
C SER A 203 -14.42 -10.86 -16.00
N PRO A 204 -14.46 -11.99 -15.28
CA PRO A 204 -14.92 -12.02 -13.89
C PRO A 204 -14.17 -11.05 -12.98
N MET A 205 -12.88 -10.85 -13.22
CA MET A 205 -12.08 -9.87 -12.49
C MET A 205 -12.45 -8.44 -12.91
N GLY A 206 -12.62 -8.21 -14.21
CA GLY A 206 -13.10 -6.92 -14.73
C GLY A 206 -14.45 -6.52 -14.13
N ASP A 207 -15.38 -7.45 -14.00
CA ASP A 207 -16.72 -7.21 -13.45
C ASP A 207 -16.66 -6.74 -11.99
N ILE A 208 -15.83 -7.37 -11.15
CA ILE A 208 -15.64 -6.94 -9.75
C ILE A 208 -14.97 -5.58 -9.68
N MET A 209 -13.93 -5.35 -10.47
CA MET A 209 -13.19 -4.09 -10.45
C MET A 209 -14.01 -2.90 -10.93
N GLN A 210 -15.02 -3.15 -11.77
CA GLN A 210 -15.97 -2.13 -12.24
C GLN A 210 -17.14 -1.92 -11.28
N THR A 211 -17.25 -2.69 -10.19
CA THR A 211 -18.29 -2.43 -9.20
C THR A 211 -18.06 -1.09 -8.50
N PRO A 212 -19.11 -0.29 -8.26
CA PRO A 212 -18.98 0.98 -7.54
C PRO A 212 -18.33 0.84 -6.15
N GLN A 213 -18.60 -0.28 -5.46
CA GLN A 213 -17.99 -0.58 -4.16
C GLN A 213 -16.47 -0.72 -4.27
N PHE A 214 -15.99 -1.53 -5.22
CA PHE A 214 -14.55 -1.72 -5.43
C PHE A 214 -13.88 -0.41 -5.85
N GLN A 215 -14.47 0.33 -6.79
CA GLN A 215 -13.92 1.61 -7.25
C GLN A 215 -13.84 2.65 -6.13
N LEU A 216 -14.91 2.80 -5.34
CA LEU A 216 -14.92 3.69 -4.19
C LEU A 216 -13.90 3.26 -3.13
N ARG A 217 -13.77 1.95 -2.90
CA ARG A 217 -12.78 1.40 -1.97
C ARG A 217 -11.36 1.75 -2.40
N ARG A 218 -11.04 1.45 -3.65
CA ARG A 218 -9.75 1.74 -4.29
C ARG A 218 -9.39 3.22 -4.18
N LEU A 219 -10.32 4.11 -4.52
CA LEU A 219 -10.12 5.55 -4.42
C LEU A 219 -9.86 6.01 -2.98
N LYS A 220 -10.59 5.47 -2.00
CA LYS A 220 -10.37 5.79 -0.57
C LYS A 220 -8.99 5.33 -0.09
N GLU A 221 -8.52 4.18 -0.54
CA GLU A 221 -7.20 3.65 -0.18
C GLU A 221 -6.07 4.47 -0.82
N GLN A 222 -6.21 4.84 -2.09
CA GLN A 222 -5.28 5.74 -2.78
C GLN A 222 -5.23 7.12 -2.10
N LEU A 223 -6.37 7.68 -1.71
CA LEU A 223 -6.41 8.96 -1.00
C LEU A 223 -5.72 8.89 0.37
N ALA A 224 -5.87 7.77 1.08
CA ALA A 224 -5.19 7.56 2.36
C ALA A 224 -3.67 7.47 2.17
N PHE A 225 -3.22 6.72 1.16
CA PHE A 225 -1.80 6.59 0.81
C PHE A 225 -1.17 7.95 0.45
N GLU A 226 -1.83 8.74 -0.40
CA GLU A 226 -1.33 10.08 -0.78
C GLU A 226 -1.26 11.04 0.41
N ARG A 227 -2.19 10.93 1.38
CA ARG A 227 -2.15 11.74 2.60
C ARG A 227 -0.95 11.41 3.48
N GLU A 228 -0.66 10.12 3.65
CA GLU A 228 0.49 9.65 4.41
C GLU A 228 1.80 10.08 3.74
N ASN A 229 1.92 9.87 2.42
CA ASN A 229 3.09 10.32 1.66
C ASN A 229 3.31 11.84 1.76
N ARG A 230 2.23 12.63 1.76
CA ARG A 230 2.31 14.08 1.97
C ARG A 230 2.79 14.42 3.39
N GLU A 231 2.34 13.69 4.40
CA GLU A 231 2.77 13.90 5.80
C GLU A 231 4.26 13.56 5.98
N GLU A 232 4.74 12.46 5.38
CA GLU A 232 6.16 12.10 5.38
C GLU A 232 7.03 13.17 4.70
N LEU A 233 6.61 13.65 3.52
CA LEU A 233 7.30 14.75 2.83
C LEU A 233 7.27 16.05 3.63
N GLU A 234 6.20 16.34 4.37
CA GLU A 234 6.09 17.52 5.23
C GLU A 234 7.12 17.48 6.37
N VAL A 235 7.35 16.30 6.95
CA VAL A 235 8.39 16.08 7.97
C VAL A 235 9.79 16.24 7.36
N GLU A 236 10.08 15.60 6.21
CA GLU A 236 11.39 15.71 5.56
C GLU A 236 11.73 17.16 5.18
N VAL A 237 10.73 17.91 4.69
CA VAL A 237 10.89 19.34 4.38
C VAL A 237 11.20 20.15 5.64
N ALA A 238 10.51 19.89 6.76
CA ALA A 238 10.76 20.58 8.02
C ALA A 238 12.18 20.29 8.57
N GLU A 239 12.63 19.03 8.47
CA GLU A 239 13.99 18.64 8.85
C GLU A 239 15.06 19.29 7.97
N SER A 240 14.83 19.31 6.65
CA SER A 240 15.70 19.98 5.68
C SER A 240 15.79 21.49 5.94
N GLN A 241 14.67 22.16 6.20
CA GLN A 241 14.65 23.58 6.56
C GLN A 241 15.43 23.86 7.85
N LYS A 242 15.29 23.00 8.87
CA LYS A 242 16.07 23.10 10.11
C LYS A 242 17.58 22.99 9.82
N LEU A 243 17.98 22.03 8.99
CA LEU A 243 19.38 21.83 8.62
C LEU A 243 19.93 23.05 7.85
N VAL A 244 19.15 23.61 6.92
CA VAL A 244 19.52 24.83 6.18
C VAL A 244 19.73 26.00 7.14
N MET A 245 18.80 26.24 8.07
CA MET A 245 18.94 27.31 9.07
C MET A 245 20.19 27.15 9.94
N GLU A 246 20.54 25.91 10.33
CA GLU A 246 21.76 25.64 11.10
C GLU A 246 23.02 25.97 10.28
N LYS A 247 23.05 25.60 8.99
CA LYS A 247 24.16 25.93 8.09
C LYS A 247 24.26 27.43 7.83
N ASP A 248 23.15 28.13 7.63
CA ASP A 248 23.13 29.58 7.47
C ASP A 248 23.65 30.32 8.72
N ALA A 249 23.29 29.83 9.91
CA ALA A 249 23.83 30.36 11.16
C ALA A 249 25.35 30.15 11.27
N GLN A 250 25.86 28.98 10.89
CA GLN A 250 27.29 28.68 10.87
C GLN A 250 28.05 29.57 9.86
N ILE A 251 27.50 29.77 8.66
CA ILE A 251 28.05 30.66 7.64
C ILE A 251 28.12 32.09 8.16
N THR A 252 27.04 32.57 8.79
CA THR A 252 26.98 33.93 9.35
C THR A 252 28.04 34.12 10.44
N MET A 253 28.24 33.12 11.30
CA MET A 253 29.27 33.16 12.33
C MET A 253 30.69 33.22 11.73
N MET A 254 30.97 32.41 10.71
CA MET A 254 32.25 32.43 10.01
C MET A 254 32.50 33.75 9.28
N GLN A 255 31.49 34.32 8.63
CA GLN A 255 31.57 35.63 7.98
C GLN A 255 31.91 36.72 9.00
N GLN A 256 31.25 36.73 10.16
CA GLN A 256 31.58 37.68 11.24
C GLN A 256 33.01 37.52 11.76
N GLN A 257 33.53 36.28 11.85
CA GLN A 257 34.94 36.04 12.23
C GLN A 257 35.91 36.55 11.17
N MET A 258 35.63 36.29 9.88
CA MET A 258 36.40 36.81 8.76
C MET A 258 36.43 38.34 8.76
N ASP A 259 35.28 39.00 8.93
CA ASP A 259 35.18 40.46 8.94
C ASP A 259 35.98 41.08 10.09
N ARG A 260 35.99 40.42 11.27
CA ARG A 260 36.81 40.85 12.41
C ARG A 260 38.30 40.69 12.12
N MET A 261 38.70 39.56 11.55
CA MET A 261 40.10 39.32 11.17
C MET A 261 40.56 40.30 10.07
N ALA A 262 39.72 40.58 9.07
CA ALA A 262 40.01 41.54 8.01
C ALA A 262 40.27 42.94 8.58
N LYS A 263 39.41 43.42 9.49
CA LYS A 263 39.58 44.71 10.17
C LYS A 263 40.84 44.80 11.03
N LEU A 264 41.25 43.69 11.67
CA LEU A 264 42.50 43.66 12.44
C LEU A 264 43.73 43.69 11.52
N ASN A 265 43.68 42.96 10.41
CA ASN A 265 44.75 42.99 9.40
C ASN A 265 44.88 44.36 8.74
N GLU A 266 43.76 45.03 8.42
CA GLU A 266 43.77 46.40 7.87
C GLU A 266 44.43 47.39 8.82
N LYS A 267 44.08 47.34 10.12
CA LYS A 267 44.74 48.16 11.15
C LYS A 267 46.23 47.86 11.29
N GLN A 268 46.62 46.57 11.27
CA GLN A 268 48.04 46.19 11.31
C GLN A 268 48.80 46.59 10.04
N ALA A 269 48.14 46.64 8.89
CA ALA A 269 48.72 47.13 7.65
C ALA A 269 48.89 48.66 7.69
N GLU A 270 47.91 49.39 8.22
CA GLU A 270 48.01 50.84 8.47
C GLU A 270 49.11 51.18 9.50
N ASP A 271 49.26 50.39 10.57
CA ASP A 271 50.32 50.57 11.57
C ASP A 271 51.72 50.18 11.04
N GLN A 272 51.82 49.29 10.04
CA GLN A 272 53.09 48.88 9.41
C GLN A 272 53.51 49.77 8.23
N LEU A 273 52.59 50.49 7.61
CA LEU A 273 52.93 51.66 6.83
C LEU A 273 53.49 52.69 7.82
N GLU A 274 54.83 52.81 7.92
CA GLU A 274 55.45 53.93 8.63
C GLU A 274 54.71 55.22 8.22
N PRO A 275 54.44 56.16 9.16
CA PRO A 275 53.85 57.43 8.77
C PRO A 275 54.70 57.97 7.64
N LYS A 276 54.13 58.32 6.49
CA LYS A 276 54.89 58.85 5.33
C LYS A 276 55.87 59.96 5.72
N GLU A 277 55.60 60.65 6.83
CA GLU A 277 56.49 61.63 7.45
C GLU A 277 57.82 61.04 7.98
N MET A 278 57.84 59.82 8.53
CA MET A 278 59.04 59.11 8.99
C MET A 278 59.89 58.57 7.81
N GLU A 279 59.24 58.11 6.74
CA GLU A 279 59.92 57.66 5.53
C GLU A 279 60.54 58.85 4.76
N GLU A 280 59.82 59.98 4.64
CA GLU A 280 60.39 61.24 4.11
C GLU A 280 61.55 61.80 4.96
N LEU A 281 61.53 61.60 6.28
CA LEU A 281 62.61 62.02 7.17
C LEU A 281 63.86 61.13 7.07
N ARG A 282 63.70 59.86 6.66
CA ARG A 282 64.83 58.97 6.33
C ARG A 282 65.46 59.35 4.98
N GLU A 283 64.64 59.56 3.95
CA GLU A 283 65.15 59.98 2.63
C GLU A 283 65.84 61.35 2.64
N LYS A 284 65.43 62.28 3.53
CA LYS A 284 66.09 63.58 3.69
C LYS A 284 67.38 63.55 4.52
N ASN A 285 67.73 62.41 5.13
CA ASN A 285 68.96 62.25 5.91
C ASN A 285 70.03 61.37 5.20
N GLU A 286 69.77 60.89 3.98
CA GLU A 286 70.78 60.38 3.04
C GLU A 286 71.33 61.50 2.14
#